data_AF-A0AAN0KNR9-F1
#
_entry.id   AF-A0AAN0KNR9-F1
#
_cell.length_a   1.000
_cell.length_b   1.000
_cell.length_c   1.000
_cell.angle_alpha   90.00
_cell.angle_beta   90.00
_cell.angle_gamma   90.00
#
_symmetry.space_group_name_H-M   'P 1'
#
loop_
_entity.id
_entity.type
_entity.pdbx_description
1 polymer ?
#
loop_
_entity_poly.entity_id
_entity_poly.type
_entity_poly.pdbx_seq_one_letter_code
_entity_poly.pdbx_strand_id
1 'polypeptide(L)'
;MELTATTILISFAGVFLICFMKGAFGGGFAIIGIPLLSLVMDPVTAGGLLAPLFIAMDLYGLRYWKPSTWSKPDLLMLVPGLVVGIGTGYLLFQNMATPRGARTVQDEREAFTRMMWDTWAPAGWYDRADFDEAARAFQGKDWAEVVLHSYRHRWGFAEGDPAYAEDEARLYPAPVLQVPTLVLHGGADTCNHPDSSKGREAFFQGGYERQVLDGVGHFPQREAPQAVADAILRFCGSA
;
A
#
# COMPACT_ATOMS: atom_id res chain seq x y z
N MET A 1 -7.39 2.77 -16.82
CA MET A 1 -7.82 1.53 -17.46
C MET A 1 -8.37 1.88 -18.83
N GLU A 2 -7.72 1.40 -19.89
CA GLU A 2 -8.31 1.38 -21.22
C GLU A 2 -9.55 0.45 -21.19
N LEU A 3 -10.75 1.00 -21.43
CA LEU A 3 -11.99 0.22 -21.50
C LEU A 3 -12.07 -0.53 -22.84
N THR A 4 -11.24 -1.57 -22.98
CA THR A 4 -11.33 -2.46 -24.13
C THR A 4 -12.51 -3.44 -23.97
N ALA A 5 -13.07 -3.92 -25.08
CA ALA A 5 -14.14 -4.93 -25.05
C ALA A 5 -13.71 -6.20 -24.29
N THR A 6 -12.43 -6.58 -24.38
CA THR A 6 -11.83 -7.69 -23.65
C THR A 6 -11.83 -7.43 -22.14
N THR A 7 -11.41 -6.24 -21.70
CA THR A 7 -11.41 -5.85 -20.28
C THR A 7 -12.82 -5.92 -19.70
N ILE A 8 -13.82 -5.42 -20.44
CA ILE A 8 -15.22 -5.44 -20.00
C ILE A 8 -15.74 -6.88 -19.88
N LEU A 9 -15.48 -7.72 -20.88
CA LEU A 9 -15.97 -9.10 -20.90
C LEU A 9 -15.37 -9.94 -19.76
N ILE A 10 -14.07 -9.85 -19.55
CA ILE A 10 -13.37 -10.60 -18.49
C ILE A 10 -13.77 -10.06 -17.11
N SER A 11 -13.89 -8.74 -16.95
CA SER A 11 -14.35 -8.15 -15.69
C SER A 11 -15.77 -8.58 -15.34
N PHE A 12 -16.68 -8.53 -16.33
CA PHE A 12 -18.05 -8.98 -16.16
C PHE A 12 -18.12 -10.47 -15.80
N ALA A 13 -17.41 -11.33 -16.53
CA ALA A 13 -17.38 -12.77 -16.28
C ALA A 13 -16.83 -13.08 -14.87
N GLY A 14 -15.74 -12.42 -14.48
CA GLY A 14 -15.14 -12.58 -13.16
C GLY A 14 -16.06 -12.13 -12.03
N VAL A 15 -16.61 -10.92 -12.12
CA VAL A 15 -17.57 -10.39 -11.14
C VAL A 15 -18.81 -11.29 -11.07
N PHE A 16 -19.40 -11.65 -12.21
CA PHE A 16 -20.57 -12.53 -12.27
C PHE A 16 -20.30 -13.89 -11.60
N LEU A 17 -19.18 -14.53 -11.92
CA LEU A 17 -18.79 -15.80 -11.30
C LEU A 17 -18.68 -15.68 -9.79
N ILE A 18 -18.04 -14.62 -9.29
CA ILE A 18 -17.91 -14.39 -7.86
C ILE A 18 -19.28 -14.20 -7.21
N CYS A 19 -20.12 -13.32 -7.77
CA CYS A 19 -21.47 -13.06 -7.28
C CYS A 19 -22.31 -14.33 -7.21
N PHE A 20 -22.32 -15.08 -8.31
CA PHE A 20 -23.15 -16.27 -8.46
C PHE A 20 -22.66 -17.42 -7.56
N MET A 21 -21.35 -17.66 -7.48
CA MET A 21 -20.79 -18.74 -6.68
C MET A 21 -20.86 -18.46 -5.17
N LYS A 22 -20.67 -17.21 -4.74
CA LYS A 22 -20.80 -16.83 -3.32
C LYS A 22 -22.26 -16.85 -2.88
N GLY A 23 -23.19 -16.42 -3.73
CA GLY A 23 -24.62 -16.39 -3.42
C GLY A 23 -25.33 -17.75 -3.46
N ALA A 24 -24.93 -18.67 -4.35
CA ALA A 24 -25.65 -19.93 -4.58
C ALA A 24 -24.95 -21.20 -4.03
N PHE A 25 -23.61 -21.21 -3.87
CA PHE A 25 -22.84 -22.44 -3.59
C PHE A 25 -21.82 -22.32 -2.44
N GLY A 26 -22.06 -21.44 -1.46
CA GLY A 26 -21.20 -21.36 -0.27
C GLY A 26 -19.79 -20.85 -0.53
N GLY A 27 -19.55 -20.15 -1.64
CA GLY A 27 -18.33 -19.39 -1.90
C GLY A 27 -17.08 -20.18 -2.32
N GLY A 28 -17.09 -21.52 -2.30
CA GLY A 28 -15.89 -22.33 -2.57
C GLY A 28 -15.23 -22.07 -3.93
N PHE A 29 -16.02 -21.81 -4.99
CA PHE A 29 -15.51 -21.49 -6.33
C PHE A 29 -15.26 -20.00 -6.57
N ALA A 30 -15.68 -19.12 -5.66
CA ALA A 30 -15.44 -17.67 -5.79
C ALA A 30 -13.94 -17.32 -5.76
N ILE A 31 -13.09 -18.23 -5.25
CA ILE A 31 -11.63 -18.09 -5.20
C ILE A 31 -10.99 -17.93 -6.60
N ILE A 32 -11.65 -18.39 -7.66
CA ILE A 32 -11.15 -18.31 -9.05
C ILE A 32 -11.38 -16.90 -9.63
N GLY A 33 -12.27 -16.11 -9.04
CA GLY A 33 -12.64 -14.79 -9.55
C GLY A 33 -11.50 -13.78 -9.55
N ILE A 34 -10.70 -13.73 -8.49
CA ILE A 34 -9.54 -12.81 -8.43
C ILE A 34 -8.46 -13.19 -9.47
N PRO A 35 -8.03 -14.47 -9.59
CA PRO A 35 -7.16 -14.89 -10.68
C PRO A 35 -7.70 -14.53 -12.07
N LEU A 36 -9.00 -14.65 -12.31
CA LEU A 36 -9.59 -14.32 -13.62
C LEU A 36 -9.59 -12.80 -13.89
N LEU A 37 -9.87 -11.98 -12.87
CA LEU A 37 -9.76 -10.52 -12.97
C LEU A 37 -8.31 -10.06 -13.12
N SER A 38 -7.36 -10.78 -12.53
CA SER A 38 -5.93 -10.45 -12.64
C SER A 38 -5.37 -10.54 -14.06
N LEU A 39 -6.10 -11.16 -14.99
CA LEU A 39 -5.75 -11.21 -16.41
C LEU A 39 -5.87 -9.84 -17.10
N VAL A 40 -6.66 -8.92 -16.54
CA VAL A 40 -6.98 -7.63 -17.17
C VAL A 40 -6.78 -6.42 -16.26
N MET A 41 -6.56 -6.63 -14.97
CA MET A 41 -6.25 -5.56 -14.01
C MET A 41 -5.35 -6.09 -12.90
N ASP A 42 -4.67 -5.19 -12.20
CA ASP A 42 -3.85 -5.54 -11.05
C ASP A 42 -4.70 -6.21 -9.93
N PRO A 43 -4.22 -7.29 -9.27
CA PRO A 43 -4.97 -7.99 -8.21
C PRO A 43 -5.36 -7.12 -7.02
N VAL A 44 -4.54 -6.12 -6.65
CA VAL A 44 -4.86 -5.19 -5.55
C VAL A 44 -6.00 -4.28 -5.98
N THR A 45 -5.97 -3.79 -7.22
CA THR A 45 -7.07 -3.02 -7.82
C THR A 45 -8.36 -3.83 -7.91
N ALA A 46 -8.29 -5.09 -8.37
CA ALA A 46 -9.43 -6.00 -8.41
C ALA A 46 -10.02 -6.22 -7.02
N GLY A 47 -9.18 -6.49 -6.02
CA GLY A 47 -9.59 -6.64 -4.63
C GLY A 47 -10.26 -5.38 -4.08
N GLY A 48 -9.70 -4.20 -4.36
CA GLY A 48 -10.25 -2.90 -3.95
C GLY A 48 -11.63 -2.61 -4.57
N LEU A 49 -11.82 -2.92 -5.85
CA LEU A 49 -13.12 -2.75 -6.54
C LEU A 49 -14.18 -3.74 -6.05
N LEU A 50 -13.77 -4.97 -5.73
CA LEU A 50 -14.67 -6.01 -5.26
C LEU A 50 -15.03 -5.87 -3.78
N ALA A 51 -14.21 -5.21 -2.96
CA ALA A 51 -14.44 -5.14 -1.52
C ALA A 51 -15.80 -4.52 -1.13
N PRO A 52 -16.24 -3.38 -1.70
CA PRO A 52 -17.59 -2.84 -1.43
C PRO A 52 -18.71 -3.81 -1.85
N LEU A 53 -18.50 -4.52 -2.96
CA LEU A 53 -19.45 -5.51 -3.46
C LEU A 53 -19.56 -6.70 -2.50
N PHE A 54 -18.43 -7.19 -1.97
CA PHE A 54 -18.42 -8.26 -0.96
C PHE A 54 -19.08 -7.85 0.35
N ILE A 55 -18.81 -6.63 0.81
CA ILE A 55 -19.49 -6.09 2.00
C ILE A 55 -20.99 -6.05 1.78
N ALA A 56 -21.46 -5.56 0.63
CA ALA A 56 -22.89 -5.51 0.30
C ALA A 56 -23.52 -6.91 0.25
N MET A 57 -22.82 -7.90 -0.32
CA MET A 57 -23.26 -9.30 -0.34
C MET A 57 -23.37 -9.89 1.07
N ASP A 58 -22.39 -9.64 1.93
CA ASP A 58 -22.38 -10.16 3.29
C ASP A 58 -23.49 -9.52 4.12
N LEU A 59 -23.71 -8.21 3.99
CA LEU A 59 -24.85 -7.52 4.61
C LEU A 59 -26.20 -8.08 4.14
N TYR A 60 -26.35 -8.33 2.84
CA TYR A 60 -27.56 -8.94 2.29
C TYR A 60 -27.74 -10.38 2.81
N GLY A 61 -26.66 -11.16 2.85
CA GLY A 61 -26.66 -12.51 3.41
C GLY A 61 -27.10 -12.54 4.87
N LEU A 62 -26.54 -11.67 5.72
CA LEU A 62 -26.93 -11.54 7.13
C LEU A 62 -28.38 -11.05 7.29
N ARG A 63 -28.87 -10.21 6.38
CA ARG A 63 -30.25 -9.72 6.39
C ARG A 63 -31.27 -10.78 5.98
N TYR A 64 -30.90 -11.67 5.05
CA TYR A 64 -31.75 -12.75 4.55
C TYR A 64 -31.72 -13.96 5.50
N TRP A 65 -30.52 -14.39 5.90
CA TRP A 65 -30.27 -15.50 6.82
C TRP A 65 -30.19 -15.01 8.25
N LYS A 66 -31.35 -14.87 8.91
CA LYS A 66 -31.45 -14.40 10.29
C LYS A 66 -30.70 -15.31 11.27
N PRO A 67 -30.22 -14.82 12.43
CA PRO A 67 -29.54 -15.63 13.43
C PRO A 67 -30.28 -16.90 13.89
N SER A 68 -31.61 -16.91 13.77
CA SER A 68 -32.45 -18.07 14.05
C SER A 68 -32.25 -19.25 13.08
N THR A 69 -31.74 -19.01 11.88
CA THR A 69 -31.49 -20.06 10.86
C THR A 69 -30.05 -20.57 10.89
N TRP A 70 -29.22 -20.07 11.80
CA TRP A 70 -27.81 -20.43 11.86
C TRP A 70 -27.58 -21.77 12.54
N SER A 71 -26.67 -22.57 11.98
CA SER A 71 -26.20 -23.80 12.61
C SER A 71 -25.21 -23.44 13.73
N LYS A 72 -25.66 -23.62 14.98
CA LYS A 72 -24.80 -23.38 16.16
C LYS A 72 -23.57 -24.30 16.22
N PRO A 73 -23.68 -25.62 15.93
CA PRO A 73 -22.51 -26.50 15.93
C PRO A 73 -21.43 -26.07 14.94
N ASP A 74 -21.82 -25.68 13.72
CA ASP A 74 -20.87 -25.23 12.70
C ASP A 74 -20.22 -23.90 13.08
N LEU A 75 -21.00 -22.95 13.60
CA LEU A 75 -20.46 -21.67 14.08
C LEU A 75 -19.47 -21.86 15.23
N LEU A 76 -19.77 -22.75 16.18
CA LEU A 76 -18.88 -23.05 17.29
C LEU A 76 -17.53 -23.64 16.82
N MET A 77 -17.51 -24.31 15.67
CA MET A 77 -16.28 -24.85 15.07
C MET A 77 -15.57 -23.82 14.19
N LEU A 78 -16.30 -23.04 13.39
CA LEU A 78 -15.74 -22.15 12.38
C LEU A 78 -15.27 -20.80 12.95
N VAL A 79 -16.03 -20.20 13.87
CA VAL A 79 -15.74 -18.87 14.40
C VAL A 79 -14.38 -18.80 15.12
N PRO A 80 -14.01 -19.78 15.99
CA PRO A 80 -12.68 -19.77 16.60
C PRO A 80 -11.55 -19.83 15.56
N GLY A 81 -11.69 -20.68 14.53
CA GLY A 81 -10.71 -20.79 13.45
C GLY A 81 -10.58 -19.49 12.64
N LEU A 82 -11.70 -18.82 12.33
CA LEU A 82 -11.72 -17.51 11.68
C LEU A 82 -10.99 -16.45 12.51
N VAL A 83 -11.33 -16.34 13.80
CA VAL A 83 -10.72 -15.36 14.71
C VAL A 83 -9.22 -15.61 14.87
N VAL A 84 -8.81 -16.86 15.06
CA VAL A 84 -7.40 -17.24 15.17
C VAL A 84 -6.67 -16.97 13.86
N GLY A 85 -7.27 -17.29 12.70
CA GLY A 85 -6.69 -17.04 11.39
C GLY A 85 -6.49 -15.55 11.10
N ILE A 86 -7.52 -14.73 11.31
CA ILE A 86 -7.44 -13.27 11.18
C ILE A 86 -6.42 -12.70 12.16
N GLY A 87 -6.47 -13.12 13.43
CA GLY A 87 -5.52 -12.66 14.45
C GLY A 87 -4.07 -13.02 14.12
N THR A 88 -3.83 -14.24 13.64
CA THR A 88 -2.50 -14.68 13.21
C THR A 88 -2.02 -13.87 12.00
N GLY A 89 -2.88 -13.68 11.00
CA GLY A 89 -2.58 -12.84 9.84
C GLY A 89 -2.22 -11.41 10.26
N TYR A 90 -3.08 -10.78 11.08
CA TYR A 90 -2.87 -9.45 11.63
C TYR A 90 -1.54 -9.34 12.38
N LEU A 91 -1.21 -10.29 13.25
CA LEU A 91 0.04 -10.30 14.01
C LEU A 91 1.27 -10.50 13.11
N LEU A 92 1.17 -11.35 12.08
CA LEU A 92 2.25 -11.56 11.12
C LEU A 92 2.51 -10.32 10.25
N PHE A 93 1.47 -9.57 9.89
CA PHE A 93 1.59 -8.33 9.12
C PHE A 93 2.27 -7.19 9.91
N GLN A 94 2.32 -7.28 11.25
CA GLN A 94 2.95 -6.27 12.11
C GLN A 94 4.44 -6.47 12.33
N ASN A 95 5.18 -6.96 11.33
CA ASN A 95 6.58 -7.37 11.50
C ASN A 95 7.44 -6.34 12.28
N MET A 96 7.36 -5.04 11.94
CA MET A 96 8.12 -3.95 12.57
C MET A 96 7.74 -3.67 14.05
N ALA A 97 6.52 -4.00 14.46
CA ALA A 97 6.06 -3.85 15.84
C ALA A 97 6.42 -5.05 16.73
N THR A 98 6.91 -6.16 16.15
CA THR A 98 7.30 -7.35 16.91
C THR A 98 8.78 -7.35 17.31
N PRO A 99 9.17 -8.06 18.40
CA PRO A 99 10.58 -8.30 18.73
C PRO A 99 11.36 -9.01 17.62
N ARG A 100 10.68 -9.83 16.80
CA ARG A 100 11.31 -10.54 15.69
C ARG A 100 11.71 -9.59 14.57
N GLY A 101 10.78 -8.75 14.09
CA GLY A 101 11.11 -7.77 13.06
C GLY A 101 12.10 -6.72 13.56
N ALA A 102 12.05 -6.36 14.86
CA ALA A 102 13.06 -5.51 15.47
C ALA A 102 14.48 -6.09 15.34
N ARG A 103 14.65 -7.39 15.65
CA ARG A 103 15.92 -8.10 15.46
C ARG A 103 16.34 -8.16 13.99
N THR A 104 15.42 -8.44 13.07
CA THR A 104 15.75 -8.42 11.63
C THR A 104 16.29 -7.05 11.20
N VAL A 105 15.64 -5.95 11.63
CA VAL A 105 16.12 -4.60 11.34
C VAL A 105 17.46 -4.33 12.02
N GLN A 106 17.71 -4.84 13.24
CA GLN A 106 18.95 -4.59 13.97
C GLN A 106 20.15 -5.41 13.46
N ASP A 107 19.93 -6.70 13.19
CA ASP A 107 20.98 -7.69 12.93
C ASP A 107 21.22 -7.88 11.42
N GLU A 108 20.19 -7.71 10.60
CA GLU A 108 20.20 -7.98 9.15
C GLU A 108 19.95 -6.70 8.32
N ARG A 109 20.38 -5.54 8.83
CA ARG A 109 20.16 -4.18 8.27
C ARG A 109 20.31 -4.11 6.76
N GLU A 110 21.44 -4.59 6.23
CA GLU A 110 21.75 -4.53 4.80
C GLU A 110 20.90 -5.47 3.96
N ALA A 111 20.64 -6.70 4.45
CA ALA A 111 19.79 -7.63 3.72
C ALA A 111 18.34 -7.13 3.68
N PHE A 112 17.87 -6.58 4.79
CA PHE A 112 16.55 -5.97 4.92
C PHE A 112 16.39 -4.78 3.95
N THR A 113 17.31 -3.82 3.94
CA THR A 113 17.22 -2.65 3.07
C THR A 113 17.44 -2.98 1.59
N ARG A 114 18.30 -3.96 1.27
CA ARG A 114 18.48 -4.45 -0.10
C ARG A 114 17.19 -5.04 -0.64
N MET A 115 16.50 -5.86 0.16
CA MET A 115 15.19 -6.38 -0.21
C MET A 115 14.19 -5.26 -0.49
N MET A 116 14.18 -4.17 0.29
CA MET A 116 13.31 -3.03 0.00
C MET A 116 13.67 -2.40 -1.35
N TRP A 117 14.95 -2.13 -1.60
CA TRP A 117 15.41 -1.56 -2.88
C TRP A 117 15.05 -2.43 -4.09
N ASP A 118 15.23 -3.75 -3.98
CA ASP A 118 14.91 -4.70 -5.04
C ASP A 118 13.40 -4.80 -5.31
N THR A 119 12.57 -4.51 -4.32
CA THR A 119 11.11 -4.64 -4.42
C THR A 119 10.40 -3.33 -4.74
N TRP A 120 11.06 -2.18 -4.62
CA TRP A 120 10.46 -0.84 -4.77
C TRP A 120 10.65 -0.20 -6.14
N ALA A 121 11.54 -0.75 -6.97
CA ALA A 121 11.85 -0.20 -8.29
C ALA A 121 12.19 -1.33 -9.29
N PRO A 122 12.16 -1.04 -10.61
CA PRO A 122 12.42 -2.04 -11.65
C PRO A 122 13.78 -2.73 -11.53
N ALA A 123 13.87 -4.00 -11.97
CA ALA A 123 15.13 -4.73 -11.91
C ALA A 123 16.27 -4.00 -12.64
N GLY A 124 17.45 -3.94 -12.01
CA GLY A 124 18.63 -3.29 -12.57
C GLY A 124 18.66 -1.77 -12.44
N TRP A 125 17.84 -1.17 -11.56
CA TRP A 125 17.79 0.28 -11.37
C TRP A 125 19.03 0.87 -10.65
N TYR A 126 19.83 0.05 -9.96
CA TYR A 126 21.02 0.48 -9.22
C TYR A 126 22.20 -0.48 -9.43
N ASP A 127 23.42 0.05 -9.35
CA ASP A 127 24.63 -0.76 -9.28
C ASP A 127 24.92 -1.18 -7.84
N ARG A 128 25.63 -2.31 -7.65
CA ARG A 128 26.01 -2.77 -6.31
C ARG A 128 26.77 -1.71 -5.51
N ALA A 129 27.62 -0.92 -6.19
CA ALA A 129 28.37 0.16 -5.55
C ALA A 129 27.46 1.25 -4.96
N ASP A 130 26.36 1.58 -5.65
CA ASP A 130 25.37 2.57 -5.21
C ASP A 130 24.65 2.16 -3.92
N PHE A 131 24.39 0.86 -3.80
CA PHE A 131 23.83 0.27 -2.58
C PHE A 131 24.87 0.22 -1.47
N ASP A 132 26.08 -0.25 -1.76
CA ASP A 132 27.15 -0.37 -0.77
C ASP A 132 27.53 1.01 -0.18
N GLU A 133 27.43 2.09 -0.96
CA GLU A 133 27.57 3.47 -0.47
C GLU A 133 26.44 3.84 0.51
N ALA A 134 25.18 3.65 0.11
CA ALA A 134 24.03 3.94 0.96
C ALA A 134 24.02 3.07 2.23
N ALA A 135 24.50 1.83 2.14
CA ALA A 135 24.56 0.88 3.24
C ALA A 135 25.42 1.35 4.41
N ARG A 136 26.40 2.23 4.16
CA ARG A 136 27.22 2.84 5.22
C ARG A 136 26.37 3.63 6.22
N ALA A 137 25.29 4.27 5.77
CA ALA A 137 24.39 5.01 6.66
C ALA A 137 23.63 4.07 7.62
N PHE A 138 23.36 2.83 7.20
CA PHE A 138 22.63 1.85 8.02
C PHE A 138 23.46 1.37 9.22
N GLN A 139 24.77 1.58 9.19
CA GLN A 139 25.69 1.22 10.28
C GLN A 139 25.67 2.22 11.46
N GLY A 140 24.88 3.30 11.37
CA GLY A 140 24.62 4.21 12.48
C GLY A 140 24.10 3.48 13.72
N LYS A 141 24.57 3.85 14.91
CA LYS A 141 24.21 3.16 16.17
C LYS A 141 22.71 3.20 16.44
N ASP A 142 22.10 4.33 16.13
CA ASP A 142 20.69 4.68 16.30
C ASP A 142 19.81 4.29 15.09
N TRP A 143 20.39 3.93 13.94
CA TRP A 143 19.66 3.69 12.70
C TRP A 143 18.46 2.75 12.87
N ALA A 144 18.67 1.60 13.51
CA ALA A 144 17.61 0.61 13.71
C ALA A 144 16.51 1.12 14.65
N GLU A 145 16.88 1.88 15.69
CA GLU A 145 15.92 2.47 16.62
C GLU A 145 15.08 3.54 15.94
N VAL A 146 15.70 4.42 15.14
CA VAL A 146 15.02 5.45 14.36
C VAL A 146 14.04 4.84 13.35
N VAL A 147 14.48 3.83 12.59
CA VAL A 147 13.63 3.13 11.62
C VAL A 147 12.44 2.47 12.33
N LEU A 148 12.68 1.72 13.41
CA LEU A 148 11.62 1.03 14.13
C LEU A 148 10.65 2.01 14.81
N HIS A 149 11.16 3.08 15.41
CA HIS A 149 10.33 4.11 16.04
C HIS A 149 9.42 4.78 15.02
N SER A 150 9.95 5.21 13.87
CA SER A 150 9.15 5.83 12.79
C SER A 150 7.94 4.98 12.39
N TYR A 151 8.15 3.69 12.13
CA TYR A 151 7.07 2.77 11.77
C TYR A 151 6.10 2.51 12.93
N ARG A 152 6.61 2.29 14.15
CA ARG A 152 5.77 2.03 15.32
C ARG A 152 4.91 3.24 15.65
N HIS A 153 5.49 4.44 15.67
CA HIS A 153 4.79 5.67 15.94
C HIS A 153 3.70 5.94 14.89
N ARG A 154 4.02 5.79 13.59
CA ARG A 154 3.05 5.93 12.48
C ARG A 154 1.80 5.04 12.65
N TRP A 155 1.93 3.89 13.29
CA TRP A 155 0.83 2.95 13.54
C TRP A 155 0.32 2.93 15.00
N GLY A 156 0.76 3.87 15.84
CA GLY A 156 0.30 4.00 17.22
C GLY A 156 0.88 2.98 18.21
N PHE A 157 1.99 2.32 17.87
CA PHE A 157 2.72 1.39 18.74
C PHE A 157 3.86 2.03 19.53
N ALA A 158 4.14 3.32 19.33
CA ALA A 158 5.11 4.09 20.10
C ALA A 158 4.62 5.52 20.27
N GLU A 159 4.91 6.11 21.43
CA GLU A 159 4.65 7.52 21.69
C GLU A 159 5.57 8.41 20.82
N GLY A 160 5.04 9.55 20.40
CA GLY A 160 5.83 10.63 19.80
C GLY A 160 6.66 11.36 20.86
N ASP A 161 7.59 12.20 20.43
CA ASP A 161 8.32 13.08 21.34
C ASP A 161 7.39 14.22 21.80
N PRO A 162 7.23 14.47 23.11
CA PRO A 162 6.43 15.58 23.63
C PRO A 162 6.81 16.94 23.05
N ALA A 163 8.06 17.14 22.64
CA ALA A 163 8.52 18.38 22.00
C ALA A 163 7.82 18.66 20.66
N TYR A 164 7.29 17.63 19.99
CA TYR A 164 6.59 17.75 18.70
C TYR A 164 5.07 17.57 18.82
N ALA A 165 4.52 17.43 20.03
CA ALA A 165 3.09 17.18 20.23
C ALA A 165 2.20 18.29 19.66
N GLU A 166 2.63 19.55 19.76
CA GLU A 166 1.92 20.69 19.16
C GLU A 166 1.97 20.65 17.64
N ASP A 167 3.11 20.27 17.05
CA ASP A 167 3.27 20.15 15.60
C ASP A 167 2.41 18.99 15.05
N GLU A 168 2.41 17.83 15.70
CA GLU A 168 1.54 16.71 15.34
C GLU A 168 0.06 17.08 15.39
N ALA A 169 -0.38 17.80 16.43
CA ALA A 169 -1.75 18.26 16.54
C ALA A 169 -2.16 19.21 15.39
N ARG A 170 -1.21 19.98 14.85
CA ARG A 170 -1.43 20.89 13.70
C ARG A 170 -1.47 20.18 12.35
N LEU A 171 -0.99 18.94 12.28
CA LEU A 171 -1.02 18.11 11.07
C LEU A 171 -2.33 17.33 10.91
N TYR A 172 -3.25 17.40 11.89
CA TYR A 172 -4.55 16.73 11.86
C TYR A 172 -5.73 17.68 12.15
N PRO A 173 -6.61 17.98 11.18
CA PRO A 173 -6.58 17.49 9.79
C PRO A 173 -5.39 18.07 9.00
N ALA A 174 -5.06 17.42 7.88
CA ALA A 174 -3.95 17.85 7.03
C ALA A 174 -4.08 19.35 6.65
N PRO A 175 -3.03 20.17 6.87
CA PRO A 175 -3.08 21.59 6.55
C PRO A 175 -3.08 21.82 5.03
N VAL A 176 -3.60 22.97 4.62
CA VAL A 176 -3.50 23.44 3.24
C VAL A 176 -2.21 24.25 3.08
N LEU A 177 -1.41 23.90 2.08
CA LEU A 177 -0.10 24.48 1.84
C LEU A 177 -0.16 25.68 0.89
N GLN A 178 0.45 26.79 1.30
CA GLN A 178 0.49 28.03 0.51
C GLN A 178 1.71 28.12 -0.41
N VAL A 179 2.65 27.17 -0.30
CA VAL A 179 3.86 27.15 -1.10
C VAL A 179 3.62 26.41 -2.42
N PRO A 180 4.08 26.96 -3.57
CA PRO A 180 4.07 26.22 -4.83
C PRO A 180 4.74 24.87 -4.65
N THR A 181 4.07 23.79 -5.05
CA THR A 181 4.56 22.42 -4.87
C THR A 181 4.59 21.64 -6.17
N LEU A 182 5.75 21.04 -6.47
CA LEU A 182 5.93 20.03 -7.51
C LEU A 182 6.03 18.64 -6.87
N VAL A 183 5.21 17.70 -7.34
CA VAL A 183 5.29 16.29 -6.97
C VAL A 183 5.81 15.48 -8.15
N LEU A 184 6.93 14.80 -7.96
CA LEU A 184 7.52 13.85 -8.89
C LEU A 184 7.29 12.43 -8.37
N HIS A 185 6.60 11.58 -9.13
CA HIS A 185 6.29 10.20 -8.74
C HIS A 185 6.76 9.24 -9.83
N GLY A 186 7.46 8.17 -9.49
CA GLY A 186 7.79 7.11 -10.44
C GLY A 186 6.56 6.31 -10.91
N GLY A 187 6.37 6.16 -12.21
CA GLY A 187 5.26 5.39 -12.79
C GLY A 187 5.37 3.88 -12.58
N ALA A 188 6.56 3.38 -12.25
CA ALA A 188 6.84 1.98 -11.91
C ALA A 188 7.15 1.79 -10.40
N ASP A 189 6.79 2.76 -9.55
CA ASP A 189 6.93 2.64 -8.09
C ASP A 189 6.02 1.52 -7.55
N THR A 190 6.66 0.47 -7.02
CA THR A 190 6.00 -0.70 -6.42
C THR A 190 5.89 -0.61 -4.90
N CYS A 191 6.48 0.41 -4.26
CA CYS A 191 6.26 0.75 -2.86
C CYS A 191 4.96 1.56 -2.68
N ASN A 192 4.80 2.62 -3.48
CA ASN A 192 3.64 3.49 -3.47
C ASN A 192 3.05 3.59 -4.86
N HIS A 193 1.87 3.01 -5.06
CA HIS A 193 1.19 3.08 -6.35
C HIS A 193 1.03 4.55 -6.81
N PRO A 194 1.26 4.88 -8.09
CA PRO A 194 1.20 6.26 -8.60
C PRO A 194 -0.12 6.97 -8.35
N ASP A 195 -1.22 6.23 -8.23
CA ASP A 195 -2.53 6.81 -7.92
C ASP A 195 -2.62 7.41 -6.51
N SER A 196 -1.72 7.04 -5.59
CA SER A 196 -1.72 7.58 -4.22
C SER A 196 -1.49 9.10 -4.17
N SER A 197 -0.82 9.65 -5.18
CA SER A 197 -0.54 11.09 -5.34
C SER A 197 -1.54 11.82 -6.26
N LYS A 198 -2.53 11.14 -6.85
CA LYS A 198 -3.56 11.80 -7.69
C LYS A 198 -4.58 12.56 -6.83
N GLY A 199 -5.15 13.65 -7.38
CA GLY A 199 -6.29 14.33 -6.76
C GLY A 199 -5.94 15.09 -5.47
N ARG A 200 -4.69 15.56 -5.33
CA ARG A 200 -4.20 16.24 -4.11
C ARG A 200 -4.21 17.76 -4.22
N GLU A 201 -4.66 18.31 -5.34
CA GLU A 201 -4.67 19.75 -5.65
C GLU A 201 -5.36 20.57 -4.55
N ALA A 202 -6.42 20.03 -3.93
CA ALA A 202 -7.18 20.70 -2.87
C ALA A 202 -6.35 21.01 -1.60
N PHE A 203 -5.19 20.36 -1.42
CA PHE A 203 -4.29 20.60 -0.28
C PHE A 203 -3.26 21.70 -0.57
N PHE A 204 -3.26 22.35 -1.75
CA PHE A 204 -2.24 23.30 -2.16
C PHE A 204 -2.86 24.56 -2.79
N GLN A 205 -2.86 25.69 -2.09
CA GLN A 205 -3.29 26.98 -2.68
C GLN A 205 -2.15 27.71 -3.40
N GLY A 206 -0.89 27.37 -3.08
CA GLY A 206 0.29 27.97 -3.71
C GLY A 206 0.54 27.56 -5.16
N GLY A 207 -0.30 26.68 -5.72
CA GLY A 207 -0.05 25.99 -6.98
C GLY A 207 0.46 24.57 -6.74
N TYR A 208 -0.02 23.64 -7.56
CA TYR A 208 0.32 22.23 -7.49
C TYR A 208 0.56 21.69 -8.90
N GLU A 209 1.76 21.17 -9.13
CA GLU A 209 2.09 20.42 -10.32
C GLU A 209 2.43 18.99 -9.92
N ARG A 210 1.90 18.02 -10.67
CA ARG A 210 2.20 16.61 -10.49
C ARG A 210 2.69 16.02 -11.80
N GLN A 211 3.87 15.43 -11.77
CA GLN A 211 4.45 14.72 -12.90
C GLN A 211 4.75 13.27 -12.51
N VAL A 212 4.28 12.34 -13.35
CA VAL A 212 4.62 10.91 -13.25
C VAL A 212 5.73 10.63 -14.25
N LEU A 213 6.79 9.96 -13.79
CA LEU A 213 7.94 9.61 -14.61
C LEU A 213 7.81 8.15 -15.05
N ASP A 214 7.52 7.93 -16.34
CA ASP A 214 7.34 6.59 -16.90
C ASP A 214 8.61 5.75 -16.75
N GLY A 215 8.46 4.50 -16.34
CA GLY A 215 9.56 3.54 -16.15
C GLY A 215 10.45 3.79 -14.92
N VAL A 216 10.18 4.84 -14.13
CA VAL A 216 10.92 5.16 -12.90
C VAL A 216 10.20 4.55 -11.69
N GLY A 217 10.96 3.95 -10.78
CA GLY A 217 10.49 3.36 -9.53
C GLY A 217 10.39 4.34 -8.36
N HIS A 218 10.61 3.81 -7.15
CA HIS A 218 10.43 4.56 -5.90
C HIS A 218 11.49 5.64 -5.63
N PHE A 219 12.63 5.64 -6.33
CA PHE A 219 13.72 6.59 -6.10
C PHE A 219 13.98 7.49 -7.32
N PRO A 220 13.02 8.34 -7.76
CA PRO A 220 13.19 9.20 -8.93
C PRO A 220 14.50 9.98 -8.98
N GLN A 221 14.94 10.52 -7.85
CA GLN A 221 16.16 11.31 -7.72
C GLN A 221 17.44 10.52 -8.02
N ARG A 222 17.42 9.19 -7.90
CA ARG A 222 18.56 8.31 -8.23
C ARG A 222 18.39 7.61 -9.57
N GLU A 223 17.16 7.21 -9.89
CA GLU A 223 16.84 6.46 -11.11
C GLU A 223 16.83 7.34 -12.35
N ALA A 224 16.35 8.59 -12.23
CA ALA A 224 16.26 9.53 -13.34
C ALA A 224 16.71 10.94 -12.93
N PRO A 225 17.97 11.11 -12.46
CA PRO A 225 18.45 12.35 -11.87
C PRO A 225 18.32 13.56 -12.81
N GLN A 226 18.58 13.37 -14.12
CA GLN A 226 18.44 14.44 -15.11
C GLN A 226 16.98 14.88 -15.26
N ALA A 227 16.04 13.94 -15.37
CA ALA A 227 14.62 14.26 -15.53
C ALA A 227 14.07 15.00 -14.30
N VAL A 228 14.50 14.58 -13.10
CA VAL A 228 14.17 15.25 -11.83
C VAL A 228 14.77 16.65 -11.79
N ALA A 229 16.06 16.82 -12.10
CA ALA A 229 16.70 18.13 -12.12
C ALA A 229 16.05 19.09 -13.12
N ASP A 230 15.75 18.63 -14.33
CA ASP A 230 15.08 19.43 -15.35
C ASP A 230 13.67 19.83 -14.90
N ALA A 231 12.92 18.93 -14.24
CA ALA A 231 11.60 19.25 -13.71
C ALA A 231 11.66 20.31 -12.60
N ILE A 232 12.63 20.20 -11.68
CA ILE A 232 12.85 21.21 -10.63
C ILE A 232 13.22 22.55 -11.25
N LEU A 233 14.17 22.58 -12.20
CA LEU A 233 14.60 23.83 -12.84
C LEU A 233 13.47 24.49 -13.62
N ARG A 234 12.65 23.72 -14.34
CA ARG A 234 11.46 24.25 -15.02
C ARG A 234 10.48 24.84 -14.03
N PHE A 235 10.12 24.09 -12.98
CA PHE A 235 9.15 24.52 -11.98
C PHE A 235 9.59 25.80 -11.25
N CYS A 236 10.84 25.85 -10.80
CA CYS A 236 11.40 27.04 -10.15
C CYS A 236 11.62 28.20 -11.11
N GLY A 237 11.90 27.95 -12.39
CA GLY A 237 12.08 28.99 -13.41
C GLY A 237 10.77 29.55 -13.98
N SER A 238 9.65 28.86 -13.77
CA SER A 238 8.30 29.30 -14.15
C SER A 238 7.55 30.07 -13.05
N ALA A 239 8.13 30.17 -11.86
CA ALA A 239 7.56 30.83 -10.69
C ALA A 239 7.85 32.34 -10.63
#